data_AF-A0A2M9Q9R4-F1
#
_entry.id   AF-A0A2M9Q9R4-F1
#
_cell.length_a   1.000
_cell.length_b   1.000
_cell.length_c   1.000
_cell.angle_alpha   90.00
_cell.angle_beta   90.00
_cell.angle_gamma   90.00
#
_symmetry.space_group_name_H-M   'P 1'
#
loop_
_entity.id
_entity.type
_entity.pdbx_description
1 polymer ?
#
loop_
_entity_poly.entity_id
_entity_poly.type
_entity_poly.pdbx_seq_one_letter_code
_entity_poly.pdbx_strand_id
1 'polypeptide(L)'
;MKQARKNQISYLFLGIVMVPLGIYINYPYIMQNTFPEGIMILFIGTSSLMMAYLSPHLFPKVERSKEILCKSMSINYFILFGSMTLLILLTGSLGPFVLSASHVLIVLFCIMVTTIPLTMIVYANSI
;
A
#
# COMPACT_ATOMS: atom_id res chain seq x y z
N MET A 1 -24.56 9.20 -3.74
CA MET A 1 -24.37 7.76 -3.41
C MET A 1 -24.06 6.85 -4.60
N LYS A 2 -24.69 7.01 -5.78
CA LYS A 2 -24.42 6.15 -6.97
C LYS A 2 -22.94 6.12 -7.41
N GLN A 3 -22.26 7.26 -7.39
CA GLN A 3 -20.84 7.36 -7.81
C GLN A 3 -19.87 6.67 -6.84
N ALA A 4 -20.06 6.85 -5.53
CA ALA A 4 -19.24 6.20 -4.49
C ALA A 4 -19.32 4.68 -4.57
N ARG A 5 -20.52 4.15 -4.85
CA ARG A 5 -20.75 2.71 -5.01
C ARG A 5 -20.14 2.17 -6.30
N LYS A 6 -20.14 2.94 -7.39
CA LYS A 6 -19.45 2.59 -8.63
C LYS A 6 -17.94 2.48 -8.42
N ASN A 7 -17.34 3.48 -7.77
CA ASN A 7 -15.91 3.47 -7.45
C ASN A 7 -15.55 2.31 -6.51
N GLN A 8 -16.38 2.04 -5.50
CA GLN A 8 -16.21 0.90 -4.61
C GLN A 8 -16.14 -0.43 -5.38
N ILE A 9 -17.06 -0.65 -6.31
CA ILE A 9 -17.10 -1.88 -7.12
C ILE A 9 -15.85 -1.99 -8.00
N SER A 10 -15.41 -0.89 -8.61
CA SER A 10 -14.16 -0.89 -9.40
C SER A 10 -12.94 -1.27 -8.55
N TYR A 11 -12.79 -0.69 -7.37
CA TYR A 11 -11.69 -1.01 -6.46
C TYR A 11 -11.77 -2.45 -5.93
N LEU A 12 -12.99 -2.94 -5.65
CA LEU A 12 -13.21 -4.31 -5.20
C LEU A 12 -12.83 -5.30 -6.31
N PHE A 13 -13.28 -5.07 -7.53
CA PHE A 13 -12.94 -5.90 -8.69
C PHE A 13 -11.43 -5.95 -8.92
N LEU A 14 -10.78 -4.77 -8.93
CA LEU A 14 -9.33 -4.69 -9.12
C LEU A 14 -8.57 -5.43 -8.01
N GLY A 15 -8.98 -5.28 -6.75
CA GLY A 15 -8.37 -6.00 -5.63
C GLY A 15 -8.55 -7.52 -5.71
N ILE A 16 -9.75 -7.99 -6.04
CA ILE A 16 -10.06 -9.43 -6.20
C ILE A 16 -9.26 -10.06 -7.36
N VAL A 17 -8.93 -9.31 -8.40
CA VAL A 17 -8.10 -9.81 -9.51
C VAL A 17 -6.61 -9.74 -9.17
N MET A 18 -6.15 -8.62 -8.63
CA MET A 18 -4.71 -8.38 -8.42
C MET A 18 -4.14 -9.17 -7.24
N VAL A 19 -4.91 -9.43 -6.18
CA VAL A 19 -4.39 -10.20 -5.03
C VAL A 19 -4.07 -11.65 -5.41
N PRO A 20 -4.99 -12.44 -6.01
CA PRO A 20 -4.66 -13.80 -6.47
C PRO A 20 -3.55 -13.82 -7.52
N LEU A 21 -3.55 -12.86 -8.46
CA LEU A 21 -2.49 -12.74 -9.46
C LEU A 21 -1.13 -12.46 -8.80
N GLY A 22 -1.09 -11.56 -7.83
CA GLY A 22 0.10 -11.26 -7.05
C GLY A 22 0.60 -12.49 -6.29
N ILE A 23 -0.30 -13.25 -5.66
CA ILE A 23 0.07 -14.52 -5.00
C ILE A 23 0.67 -15.50 -6.01
N TYR A 24 0.02 -15.68 -7.17
CA TYR A 24 0.48 -16.59 -8.21
C TYR A 24 1.87 -16.23 -8.75
N ILE A 25 2.10 -14.95 -9.05
CA ILE A 25 3.39 -14.46 -9.58
C ILE A 25 4.51 -14.62 -8.54
N ASN A 26 4.23 -14.35 -7.26
CA ASN A 26 5.24 -14.37 -6.21
C ASN A 26 5.50 -15.77 -5.63
N TYR A 27 4.60 -16.73 -5.84
CA TYR A 27 4.74 -18.11 -5.37
C TYR A 27 6.10 -18.78 -5.71
N PRO A 28 6.58 -18.79 -6.97
CA PRO A 28 7.86 -19.43 -7.30
C PRO A 28 9.05 -18.76 -6.60
N TYR A 29 9.02 -17.44 -6.42
CA TYR A 29 10.10 -16.71 -5.74
C TYR A 29 10.21 -17.09 -4.27
N ILE A 30 9.06 -17.24 -3.60
CA ILE A 30 8.98 -17.68 -2.20
C ILE A 30 9.52 -19.11 -2.06
N MET A 31 9.15 -20.03 -2.96
CA MET A 31 9.65 -21.42 -2.92
C MET A 31 11.17 -21.50 -3.11
N GLN A 32 11.75 -20.55 -3.85
CA GLN A 32 13.19 -20.48 -4.12
C GLN A 32 13.96 -19.62 -3.11
N ASN A 33 13.29 -19.06 -2.09
CA ASN A 33 13.86 -18.08 -1.14
C ASN A 33 14.54 -16.90 -1.84
N THR A 34 13.99 -16.47 -2.97
CA THR A 34 14.47 -15.32 -3.74
C THR A 34 13.56 -14.11 -3.49
N PHE A 35 14.06 -12.91 -3.79
CA PHE A 35 13.28 -11.70 -3.61
C PHE A 35 12.05 -11.72 -4.56
N PRO A 36 10.82 -11.53 -4.03
CA PRO A 36 9.61 -11.56 -4.84
C PRO A 36 9.48 -10.27 -5.67
N GLU A 37 9.98 -10.28 -6.89
CA GLU A 37 9.99 -9.09 -7.78
C GLU A 37 8.57 -8.58 -8.09
N GLY A 38 7.60 -9.48 -8.18
CA GLY A 38 6.20 -9.17 -8.44
C GLY A 38 5.41 -8.70 -7.22
N ILE A 39 6.05 -8.46 -6.07
CA ILE A 39 5.33 -8.19 -4.81
C ILE A 39 4.51 -6.90 -4.85
N MET A 40 4.89 -5.94 -5.71
CA MET A 40 4.13 -4.71 -5.93
C MET A 40 2.68 -4.98 -6.34
N ILE A 41 2.43 -6.00 -7.17
CA ILE A 41 1.09 -6.37 -7.64
C ILE A 41 0.19 -6.75 -6.46
N LEU A 42 0.75 -7.49 -5.50
CA LEU A 42 0.04 -7.89 -4.30
C LEU A 42 -0.33 -6.66 -3.45
N PHE A 43 0.62 -5.76 -3.21
CA PHE A 43 0.38 -4.54 -2.43
C PHE A 43 -0.56 -3.54 -3.11
N ILE A 44 -0.52 -3.42 -4.44
CA ILE A 44 -1.52 -2.64 -5.18
C ILE A 44 -2.91 -3.26 -5.03
N GLY A 45 -3.00 -4.60 -5.11
CA GLY A 45 -4.25 -5.33 -4.92
C GLY A 45 -4.84 -5.13 -3.53
N THR A 46 -4.04 -5.26 -2.47
CA THR A 46 -4.49 -5.04 -1.09
C THR A 46 -4.89 -3.57 -0.86
N SER A 47 -4.12 -2.61 -1.37
CA SER A 47 -4.48 -1.19 -1.32
C SER A 47 -5.78 -0.88 -2.04
N SER A 48 -6.06 -1.56 -3.16
CA SER A 48 -7.34 -1.44 -3.83
C SER A 48 -8.49 -1.97 -2.97
N LEU A 49 -8.33 -3.09 -2.26
CA LEU A 49 -9.34 -3.59 -1.32
C LEU A 49 -9.60 -2.61 -0.17
N MET A 50 -8.54 -2.00 0.39
CA MET A 50 -8.66 -0.96 1.40
C MET A 50 -9.44 0.26 0.86
N MET A 51 -9.16 0.69 -0.38
CA MET A 51 -9.89 1.77 -1.04
C MET A 51 -11.36 1.41 -1.33
N ALA A 52 -11.66 0.15 -1.63
CA ALA A 52 -13.04 -0.33 -1.77
C ALA A 52 -13.82 -0.19 -0.46
N TYR A 53 -13.20 -0.50 0.68
CA TYR A 53 -13.80 -0.32 2.01
C TYR A 53 -14.00 1.17 2.36
N LEU A 54 -13.04 2.01 1.99
CA LEU A 54 -13.04 3.46 2.23
C LEU A 54 -14.05 4.24 1.37
N SER A 55 -14.29 3.79 0.14
CA SER A 55 -15.15 4.46 -0.84
C SER A 55 -16.57 4.80 -0.35
N PRO A 56 -17.33 3.91 0.33
CA PRO A 56 -18.64 4.27 0.86
C PRO A 56 -18.57 5.28 2.03
N HIS A 57 -17.48 5.30 2.81
CA HIS A 57 -17.34 6.11 4.03
C HIS A 57 -16.85 7.54 3.78
N LEU A 58 -15.97 7.74 2.78
CA LEU A 58 -15.39 9.05 2.47
C LEU A 58 -16.25 9.88 1.49
N PHE A 59 -16.72 9.27 0.41
CA PHE A 59 -17.36 10.03 -0.67
C PHE A 59 -18.66 10.79 -0.34
N PRO A 60 -19.47 10.49 0.71
CA PRO A 60 -20.59 11.37 1.07
C PRO A 60 -20.15 12.69 1.75
N LYS A 61 -18.89 12.81 2.22
CA LYS A 61 -18.37 13.99 2.93
C LYS A 61 -17.07 14.48 2.29
N VAL A 62 -17.20 15.17 1.15
CA VAL A 62 -16.06 15.59 0.29
C VAL A 62 -15.03 16.45 1.04
N GLU A 63 -15.48 17.36 1.92
CA GLU A 63 -14.62 18.25 2.71
C GLU A 63 -13.76 17.46 3.71
N ARG A 64 -14.41 16.65 4.56
CA ARG A 64 -13.75 15.81 5.56
C ARG A 64 -12.80 14.79 4.94
N SER A 65 -13.16 14.28 3.76
CA SER A 65 -12.32 13.33 3.02
C SER A 65 -11.02 13.93 2.53
N LYS A 66 -11.06 15.19 2.06
CA LYS A 66 -9.85 15.92 1.65
C LYS A 66 -8.92 16.15 2.85
N GLU A 67 -9.48 16.49 4.01
CA GLU A 67 -8.69 16.68 5.22
C GLU A 67 -8.02 15.39 5.69
N ILE A 68 -8.77 14.27 5.72
CA ILE A 68 -8.22 12.94 6.06
C ILE A 68 -7.12 12.55 5.08
N LEU A 69 -7.32 12.77 3.77
CA LEU A 69 -6.34 12.45 2.75
C LEU A 69 -5.06 13.29 2.91
N CYS A 70 -5.19 14.59 3.19
CA CYS A 70 -4.05 15.47 3.44
C CYS A 70 -3.25 15.03 4.68
N LYS A 71 -3.93 14.72 5.79
CA LYS A 71 -3.28 14.18 7.01
C LYS A 71 -2.58 12.85 6.74
N SER A 72 -3.23 11.96 5.98
CA SER A 72 -2.69 10.65 5.62
C SER A 72 -1.43 10.76 4.75
N MET A 73 -1.39 11.73 3.81
CA MET A 73 -0.19 12.02 3.03
C MET A 73 0.96 12.51 3.91
N SER A 74 0.71 13.43 4.85
CA SER A 74 1.75 13.91 5.77
C SER A 74 2.35 12.78 6.61
N ILE A 75 1.52 11.87 7.13
CA ILE A 75 2.00 10.70 7.89
C ILE A 75 2.75 9.74 7.00
N ASN A 76 2.30 9.55 5.76
CA ASN A 76 3.02 8.74 4.79
C ASN A 76 4.44 9.25 4.59
N TYR A 77 4.65 10.57 4.48
CA TYR A 77 6.00 11.15 4.41
C TYR A 77 6.86 10.77 5.62
N PHE A 78 6.33 10.86 6.85
CA PHE A 78 7.07 10.47 8.05
C PHE A 78 7.40 8.97 8.07
N ILE A 79 6.45 8.11 7.70
CA ILE A 79 6.66 6.66 7.65
C ILE A 79 7.67 6.30 6.55
N LEU A 80 7.60 6.98 5.40
CA LEU A 80 8.51 6.77 4.28
C LEU A 80 9.93 7.17 4.67
N PHE A 81 10.10 8.32 5.31
CA PHE A 81 11.41 8.75 5.83
C PHE A 81 11.96 7.77 6.87
N GLY A 82 11.13 7.33 7.83
CA GLY A 82 11.52 6.31 8.80
C GLY A 82 11.90 4.98 8.16
N SER A 83 11.15 4.55 7.14
CA SER A 83 11.45 3.32 6.39
C SER A 83 12.74 3.42 5.57
N MET A 84 13.05 4.59 5.01
CA MET A 84 14.31 4.85 4.33
C MET A 84 15.49 4.76 5.30
N THR A 85 15.39 5.42 6.47
CA THR A 85 16.44 5.33 7.50
C THR A 85 16.66 3.88 7.94
N LEU A 86 15.58 3.14 8.17
CA LEU A 86 15.64 1.75 8.59
C LEU A 86 16.25 0.84 7.50
N LEU A 87 15.88 1.03 6.24
CA LEU A 87 16.47 0.29 5.12
C LEU A 87 17.96 0.60 4.98
N ILE A 88 18.38 1.87 5.10
CA ILE A 88 19.81 2.24 5.07
C ILE A 88 20.58 1.56 6.20
N LEU A 89 20.01 1.43 7.40
CA LEU A 89 20.66 0.72 8.51
C LEU A 89 20.77 -0.79 8.25
N LEU A 90 19.76 -1.40 7.63
CA LEU A 90 19.70 -2.84 7.36
C LEU A 90 20.46 -3.29 6.12
N THR A 91 20.61 -2.41 5.12
CA THR A 91 21.24 -2.71 3.82
C THR A 91 22.48 -1.86 3.53
N GLY A 92 22.87 -0.98 4.45
CA GLY A 92 24.09 -0.18 4.36
C GLY A 92 25.35 -1.02 4.55
N SER A 93 26.53 -0.37 4.62
CA SER A 93 27.82 -1.10 4.65
C SER A 93 28.02 -2.02 5.87
N LEU A 94 27.18 -1.89 6.90
CA LEU A 94 27.20 -2.68 8.13
C LEU A 94 25.94 -3.56 8.30
N GLY A 95 25.05 -3.54 7.32
CA GLY A 95 23.77 -4.25 7.37
C GLY A 95 23.92 -5.74 7.04
N PRO A 96 23.13 -6.63 7.66
CA PRO A 96 23.17 -8.07 7.39
C PRO A 96 22.55 -8.45 6.04
N PHE A 97 21.84 -7.54 5.38
CA PHE A 97 21.10 -7.84 4.15
C PHE A 97 21.74 -7.18 2.92
N VAL A 98 22.02 -7.99 1.90
CA VAL A 98 22.47 -7.52 0.59
C VAL A 98 21.26 -7.41 -0.33
N LEU A 99 20.63 -6.23 -0.37
CA LEU A 99 19.55 -5.92 -1.32
C LEU A 99 20.08 -5.09 -2.49
N SER A 100 19.60 -5.42 -3.70
CA SER A 100 19.76 -4.54 -4.86
C SER A 100 18.98 -3.24 -4.66
N ALA A 101 19.46 -2.15 -5.28
CA ALA A 101 18.76 -0.86 -5.30
C ALA A 101 17.32 -0.99 -5.82
N SER A 102 17.07 -1.88 -6.79
CA SER A 102 15.73 -2.18 -7.29
C SER A 102 14.82 -2.75 -6.21
N HIS A 103 15.32 -3.67 -5.39
CA HIS A 103 14.56 -4.30 -4.30
C HIS A 103 14.20 -3.28 -3.22
N VAL A 104 15.12 -2.37 -2.88
CA VAL A 104 14.87 -1.28 -1.93
C VAL A 104 13.74 -0.37 -2.42
N LEU A 105 13.76 0.01 -3.70
CA LEU A 105 12.70 0.83 -4.29
C LEU A 105 11.34 0.12 -4.30
N ILE A 106 11.32 -1.18 -4.60
CA ILE A 106 10.11 -2.01 -4.55
C ILE A 106 9.51 -2.01 -3.14
N VAL A 107 10.34 -2.20 -2.10
CA VAL A 107 9.88 -2.20 -0.70
C VAL A 107 9.32 -0.83 -0.32
N LEU A 108 10.03 0.26 -0.64
CA LEU A 108 9.57 1.61 -0.36
C LEU A 108 8.24 1.92 -1.06
N PHE A 109 8.09 1.49 -2.32
CA PHE A 109 6.84 1.64 -3.05
C PHE A 109 5.69 0.89 -2.38
N CYS A 110 5.92 -0.36 -1.96
CA CYS A 110 4.92 -1.17 -1.26
C CYS A 110 4.47 -0.49 0.04
N ILE A 111 5.42 0.03 0.83
CA ILE A 111 5.12 0.80 2.05
C ILE A 111 4.27 2.02 1.69
N MET A 112 4.68 2.82 0.71
CA MET A 112 3.97 4.04 0.31
C MET A 112 2.52 3.75 -0.09
N VAL A 113 2.31 2.79 -0.99
CA VAL A 113 1.00 2.45 -1.56
C VAL A 113 0.04 1.87 -0.52
N THR A 114 0.57 1.20 0.51
CA THR A 114 -0.25 0.59 1.59
C THR A 114 -0.58 1.59 2.69
N THR A 115 0.39 2.43 3.04
CA THR A 115 0.29 3.28 4.23
C THR A 115 -0.73 4.40 4.04
N ILE A 116 -0.90 4.93 2.82
CA ILE A 116 -1.93 5.95 2.53
C ILE A 116 -3.35 5.42 2.83
N PRO A 117 -3.86 4.37 2.17
CA PRO A 117 -5.20 3.88 2.46
C PRO A 117 -5.32 3.32 3.89
N LEU A 118 -4.26 2.74 4.46
CA LEU A 118 -4.28 2.25 5.85
C LEU A 118 -4.50 3.39 6.86
N THR A 119 -3.74 4.48 6.74
CA THR A 119 -3.92 5.65 7.62
C THR A 119 -5.28 6.32 7.42
N MET A 120 -5.79 6.36 6.18
CA MET A 120 -7.14 6.83 5.91
C MET A 120 -8.21 5.98 6.61
N ILE A 121 -8.05 4.64 6.67
CA ILE A 121 -8.97 3.76 7.42
C ILE A 121 -8.94 4.10 8.92
N VAL A 122 -7.75 4.27 9.50
CA VAL A 122 -7.60 4.61 10.91
C VAL A 122 -8.33 5.93 11.22
N TYR A 123 -8.11 6.98 10.43
CA TYR A 123 -8.78 8.27 10.63
C TYR A 123 -10.28 8.26 10.34
N ALA A 124 -10.73 7.41 9.42
CA ALA A 124 -12.15 7.26 9.13
C ALA A 124 -12.90 6.61 10.31
N ASN A 125 -12.24 5.70 11.04
CA ASN A 125 -12.84 4.97 12.17
C ASN A 125 -12.66 5.67 13.53
N SER A 126 -11.63 6.51 13.71
CA SER A 126 -11.35 7.19 14.99
C SER A 126 -12.07 8.53 15.19
N ILE A 127 -12.81 9.04 14.20
CA ILE A 127 -13.51 10.35 14.23
C ILE A 127 -15.00 10.16 13.94
#